data_AF-A0A3A4ZC00-F1
#
_entry.id   AF-A0A3A4ZC00-F1
#
_cell.length_a   1.000
_cell.length_b   1.000
_cell.length_c   1.000
_cell.angle_alpha   90.00
_cell.angle_beta   90.00
_cell.angle_gamma   90.00
#
_symmetry.space_group_name_H-M   'P 1'
#
loop_
_entity.id
_entity.type
_entity.pdbx_description
1 polymer ?
#
loop_
_entity_poly.entity_id
_entity_poly.type
_entity_poly.pdbx_seq_one_letter_code
_entity_poly.pdbx_strand_id
1 'polypeptide(L)'
;MFGDEINRQEAAEWTPALKERLKPAVLYHASRNRNIEVFEPRAESVRHPEEGPVVFAAEDEVYACKFLVPSDDSWAKLSRFGKVHVAVYADKARFFENDKGGAVYELPSDSFELDPKFSGSTVEWTSKSPVKPIKKIVYESGFQAMLDNRVQVYFITPEQLQSMKDAPDHGYAIIKTLESENAKLNKNVIPLK
;
A
#
# COMPACT_ATOMS: atom_id res chain seq x y z
N MET A 1 -16.10 5.61 -19.18
CA MET A 1 -16.87 5.11 -18.03
C MET A 1 -15.92 5.21 -16.85
N PHE A 2 -15.97 6.38 -16.21
CA PHE A 2 -14.98 6.87 -15.25
C PHE A 2 -15.18 6.15 -13.93
N GLY A 3 -14.13 5.51 -13.43
CA GLY A 3 -14.13 4.79 -12.16
C GLY A 3 -13.12 5.43 -11.23
N ASP A 4 -13.64 6.36 -10.44
CA ASP A 4 -13.22 6.78 -9.10
C ASP A 4 -11.79 7.33 -8.96
N GLU A 5 -11.59 8.53 -9.51
CA GLU A 5 -10.82 9.55 -8.79
C GLU A 5 -11.72 10.04 -7.65
N ILE A 6 -11.53 9.54 -6.43
CA ILE A 6 -12.13 10.15 -5.24
C ILE A 6 -11.43 11.50 -5.08
N ASN A 7 -12.10 12.54 -5.56
CA ASN A 7 -11.71 13.92 -5.40
C ASN A 7 -11.57 14.18 -3.88
N ARG A 8 -10.48 14.82 -3.43
CA ARG A 8 -10.26 15.11 -2.00
C ARG A 8 -11.42 15.88 -1.34
N GLN A 9 -12.28 16.51 -2.15
CA GLN A 9 -13.53 17.12 -1.70
C GLN A 9 -14.62 16.10 -1.31
N GLU A 10 -14.71 14.93 -1.94
CA GLU A 10 -15.72 13.90 -1.59
C GLU A 10 -15.39 13.19 -0.28
N ALA A 11 -14.10 13.04 0.08
CA ALA A 11 -13.70 12.46 1.36
C ALA A 11 -14.20 13.27 2.57
N ALA A 12 -14.46 14.57 2.40
CA ALA A 12 -15.05 15.44 3.42
C ALA A 12 -16.56 15.20 3.65
N GLU A 13 -17.24 14.49 2.73
CA GLU A 13 -18.67 14.19 2.82
C GLU A 13 -18.97 12.79 3.39
N TRP A 14 -17.95 12.00 3.70
CA TRP A 14 -18.14 10.65 4.24
C TRP A 14 -18.50 10.73 5.72
N THR A 15 -19.80 10.69 5.98
CA THR A 15 -20.33 10.58 7.35
C THR A 15 -19.77 9.32 8.04
N PRO A 16 -19.61 9.32 9.37
CA PRO A 16 -19.22 8.12 10.12
C PRO A 16 -20.07 6.89 9.78
N ALA A 17 -21.38 7.08 9.54
CA ALA A 17 -22.29 6.01 9.15
C ALA A 17 -21.98 5.42 7.76
N LEU A 18 -21.54 6.25 6.81
CA LEU A 18 -21.13 5.77 5.49
C LEU A 18 -19.81 4.97 5.58
N LYS A 19 -18.86 5.44 6.40
CA LYS A 19 -17.59 4.74 6.65
C LYS A 19 -17.80 3.37 7.29
N GLU A 20 -18.69 3.29 8.27
CA GLU A 20 -19.03 2.02 8.92
C GLU A 20 -19.71 1.05 7.94
N ARG A 21 -20.63 1.55 7.11
CA ARG A 21 -21.30 0.73 6.09
C ARG A 21 -20.36 0.19 5.01
N LEU A 22 -19.30 0.92 4.69
CA LEU A 22 -18.33 0.56 3.65
C LEU A 22 -17.10 -0.17 4.20
N LYS A 23 -17.03 -0.37 5.52
CA LYS A 23 -15.93 -1.05 6.19
C LYS A 23 -15.82 -2.50 5.69
N PRO A 24 -14.68 -2.90 5.11
CA PRO A 24 -14.46 -4.28 4.72
C PRO A 24 -14.60 -5.21 5.93
N ALA A 25 -15.14 -6.42 5.73
CA ALA A 25 -15.17 -7.43 6.79
C ALA A 25 -13.76 -7.88 7.24
N VAL A 26 -12.80 -7.77 6.32
CA VAL A 26 -11.40 -8.15 6.52
C VAL A 26 -10.50 -7.05 5.98
N LEU A 27 -9.43 -6.76 6.71
CA LEU A 27 -8.37 -5.85 6.31
C LEU A 27 -7.04 -6.60 6.21
N TYR A 28 -6.04 -6.00 5.55
CA TYR A 28 -4.79 -6.65 5.22
C TYR A 28 -3.60 -5.90 5.83
N HIS A 29 -2.69 -6.62 6.49
CA HIS A 29 -1.44 -6.06 7.01
C HIS A 29 -0.25 -6.86 6.50
N ALA A 30 0.72 -6.20 5.89
CA ALA A 30 1.98 -6.83 5.50
C ALA A 30 3.04 -6.66 6.57
N SER A 31 3.72 -7.75 6.93
CA SER A 31 4.86 -7.71 7.84
C SER A 31 5.96 -8.66 7.39
N ARG A 32 7.22 -8.27 7.62
CA ARG A 32 8.39 -9.15 7.44
C ARG A 32 8.42 -10.29 8.45
N ASN A 33 7.83 -10.10 9.63
CA ASN A 33 7.70 -11.18 10.59
C ASN A 33 6.57 -12.11 10.15
N ARG A 34 6.93 -13.35 9.80
CA ARG A 34 5.99 -14.38 9.31
C ARG A 34 5.20 -15.05 10.43
N ASN A 35 5.54 -14.83 11.69
CA ASN A 35 5.03 -15.56 12.85
C ASN A 35 4.38 -14.65 13.89
N ILE A 36 3.65 -13.63 13.44
CA ILE A 36 2.89 -12.75 14.33
C ILE A 36 1.59 -13.45 14.73
N GLU A 37 1.39 -13.63 16.04
CA GLU A 37 0.15 -14.14 16.61
C GLU A 37 -0.79 -13.02 17.06
N VAL A 38 -0.22 -11.89 17.48
CA VAL A 38 -0.93 -10.68 17.90
C VAL A 38 -0.17 -9.45 17.39
N PHE A 39 -0.88 -8.57 16.70
CA PHE A 39 -0.39 -7.24 16.38
C PHE A 39 -0.70 -6.31 17.55
N GLU A 40 0.34 -5.89 18.25
CA GLU A 40 0.25 -4.83 19.25
C GLU A 40 0.33 -3.46 18.57
N PRO A 41 -0.46 -2.46 19.00
CA PRO A 41 -0.29 -1.08 18.53
C PRO A 41 1.11 -0.54 18.84
N ARG A 42 1.79 0.04 17.85
CA ARG A 42 3.17 0.57 18.01
C ARG A 42 3.31 1.96 17.42
N ALA A 43 4.25 2.74 17.96
CA ALA A 43 4.57 4.09 17.49
C ALA A 43 5.81 4.14 16.57
N GLU A 44 6.18 3.02 15.95
CA GLU A 44 7.38 2.90 15.10
C GLU A 44 7.26 3.68 13.78
N SER A 45 6.04 3.89 13.29
CA SER A 45 5.75 4.60 12.03
C SER A 45 4.44 5.37 12.16
N VAL A 46 4.43 6.38 13.03
CA VAL A 46 3.28 7.29 13.19
C VAL A 46 3.28 8.34 12.09
N ARG A 47 2.13 8.52 11.41
CA ARG A 47 2.00 9.53 10.33
C ARG A 47 1.96 10.94 10.90
N HIS A 48 1.46 11.05 12.12
CA HIS A 48 1.39 12.29 12.88
C HIS A 48 1.74 12.01 14.35
N PRO A 49 2.47 12.90 15.06
CA PRO A 49 2.81 12.71 16.46
C PRO A 49 1.59 12.47 17.38
N GLU A 50 0.43 13.02 17.01
CA GLU A 50 -0.83 12.86 17.76
C GLU A 50 -1.58 11.54 17.49
N GLU A 51 -1.18 10.75 16.48
CA GLU A 51 -1.85 9.49 16.13
C GLU A 51 -1.63 8.42 17.20
N GLY A 52 -0.46 8.45 17.84
CA GLY A 52 -0.05 7.50 18.87
C GLY A 52 0.18 6.08 18.32
N PRO A 53 0.37 5.09 19.20
CA PRO A 53 0.56 3.71 18.80
C PRO A 53 -0.66 3.13 18.10
N VAL A 54 -0.48 2.54 16.91
CA VAL A 54 -1.56 1.94 16.13
C VAL A 54 -1.09 0.67 15.40
N VAL A 55 -2.04 -0.18 15.04
CA VAL A 55 -1.91 -1.23 14.03
C VAL A 55 -2.50 -0.70 12.74
N PHE A 56 -1.73 -0.66 11.66
CA PHE A 56 -2.21 -0.26 10.33
C PHE A 56 -2.79 -1.46 9.58
N ALA A 57 -3.80 -1.24 8.74
CA ALA A 57 -4.25 -2.23 7.77
C ALA A 57 -4.83 -1.56 6.52
N ALA A 58 -4.76 -2.26 5.41
CA ALA A 58 -5.26 -1.85 4.10
C ALA A 58 -6.60 -2.52 3.79
N GLU A 59 -7.42 -1.86 2.96
CA GLU A 59 -8.68 -2.44 2.45
C GLU A 59 -8.47 -3.63 1.51
N ASP A 60 -7.31 -3.70 0.84
CA ASP A 60 -7.04 -4.70 -0.18
C ASP A 60 -5.63 -5.32 -0.05
N GLU A 61 -5.55 -6.61 -0.37
CA GLU A 61 -4.30 -7.40 -0.30
C GLU A 61 -3.21 -6.85 -1.24
N VAL A 62 -3.61 -6.36 -2.42
CA VAL A 62 -2.69 -5.86 -3.45
C VAL A 62 -1.94 -4.62 -2.94
N TYR A 63 -2.63 -3.73 -2.22
CA TYR A 63 -2.04 -2.59 -1.56
C TYR A 63 -1.09 -3.01 -0.45
N ALA A 64 -1.52 -3.95 0.42
CA ALA A 64 -0.71 -4.45 1.52
C ALA A 64 0.62 -5.07 1.02
N CYS A 65 0.61 -5.81 -0.09
CA CYS A 65 1.81 -6.44 -0.65
C CYS A 65 2.97 -5.47 -0.90
N LYS A 66 2.68 -4.19 -1.19
CA LYS A 66 3.72 -3.16 -1.44
C LYS A 66 4.60 -2.89 -0.21
N PHE A 67 4.13 -3.22 1.00
CA PHE A 67 4.83 -2.96 2.25
C PHE A 67 5.64 -4.16 2.76
N LEU A 68 5.66 -5.28 2.03
CA LEU A 68 6.52 -6.42 2.38
C LEU A 68 8.02 -6.08 2.24
N VAL A 69 8.36 -5.18 1.32
CA VAL A 69 9.72 -4.63 1.19
C VAL A 69 9.73 -3.25 1.83
N PRO A 70 10.42 -3.06 2.97
CA PRO A 70 10.51 -1.76 3.63
C PRO A 70 11.11 -0.73 2.68
N SER A 71 10.44 0.39 2.56
CA SER A 71 10.87 1.52 1.76
C SER A 71 10.40 2.82 2.36
N ASP A 72 10.99 3.92 1.91
CA ASP A 72 10.64 5.26 2.35
C ASP A 72 10.60 6.20 1.13
N ASP A 73 10.06 7.39 1.35
CA ASP A 73 9.87 8.39 0.30
C ASP A 73 11.18 8.97 -0.25
N SER A 74 12.37 8.62 0.24
CA SER A 74 13.63 9.05 -0.40
C SER A 74 13.94 8.26 -1.67
N TRP A 75 13.43 7.03 -1.81
CA TRP A 75 13.80 6.15 -2.92
C TRP A 75 12.65 5.30 -3.48
N ALA A 76 11.45 5.42 -2.91
CA ALA A 76 10.25 4.79 -3.42
C ALA A 76 9.11 5.79 -3.65
N LYS A 77 8.13 5.36 -4.43
CA LYS A 77 6.81 5.99 -4.54
C LYS A 77 5.77 4.88 -4.74
N LEU A 78 4.87 4.75 -3.78
CA LEU A 78 3.74 3.82 -3.86
C LEU A 78 2.51 4.61 -4.32
N SER A 79 1.80 4.14 -5.33
CA SER A 79 0.69 4.88 -5.94
C SER A 79 -0.40 3.94 -6.45
N ARG A 80 -1.50 4.56 -6.89
CA ARG A 80 -2.63 3.89 -7.53
C ARG A 80 -3.16 4.81 -8.63
N PHE A 81 -3.34 4.29 -9.84
CA PHE A 81 -3.97 4.99 -10.96
C PHE A 81 -5.25 4.24 -11.35
N GLY A 82 -6.40 4.81 -11.00
CA GLY A 82 -7.69 4.10 -11.07
C GLY A 82 -7.66 2.81 -10.24
N LYS A 83 -7.77 1.64 -10.88
CA LYS A 83 -7.70 0.32 -10.21
C LYS A 83 -6.31 -0.31 -10.21
N VAL A 84 -5.31 0.35 -10.79
CA VAL A 84 -3.97 -0.22 -10.96
C VAL A 84 -3.06 0.22 -9.82
N HIS A 85 -2.58 -0.72 -9.02
CA HIS A 85 -1.60 -0.47 -7.97
C HIS A 85 -0.20 -0.42 -8.59
N VAL A 86 0.55 0.61 -8.27
CA VAL A 86 1.89 0.85 -8.81
C VAL A 86 2.89 1.01 -7.66
N ALA A 87 4.04 0.36 -7.79
CA ALA A 87 5.17 0.51 -6.88
C ALA A 87 6.42 0.88 -7.69
N VAL A 88 6.99 2.04 -7.39
CA VAL A 88 8.15 2.60 -8.10
C VAL A 88 9.32 2.70 -7.14
N TYR A 89 10.49 2.22 -7.57
CA TYR A 89 11.72 2.24 -6.79
C TYR A 89 12.88 2.81 -7.62
N ALA A 90 13.63 3.75 -7.05
CA ALA A 90 14.80 4.38 -7.69
C ALA A 90 16.12 3.64 -7.43
N ASP A 91 16.12 2.71 -6.48
CA ASP A 91 17.31 1.94 -6.09
C ASP A 91 16.99 0.44 -6.09
N LYS A 92 17.28 -0.21 -7.21
CA LYS A 92 17.04 -1.65 -7.40
C LYS A 92 17.91 -2.51 -6.48
N ALA A 93 19.13 -2.08 -6.18
CA ALA A 93 20.04 -2.85 -5.33
C ALA A 93 19.55 -2.81 -3.87
N ARG A 94 19.26 -1.62 -3.34
CA ARG A 94 18.68 -1.45 -2.00
C ARG A 94 17.35 -2.17 -1.86
N PHE A 95 16.53 -2.19 -2.92
CA PHE A 95 15.29 -2.95 -2.94
C PHE A 95 15.52 -4.45 -2.66
N PHE A 96 16.36 -5.12 -3.45
CA PHE A 96 16.61 -6.56 -3.27
C PHE A 96 17.41 -6.88 -2.02
N GLU A 97 18.22 -5.95 -1.51
CA GLU A 97 18.84 -6.09 -0.19
C GLU A 97 17.78 -6.14 0.92
N ASN A 98 16.71 -5.35 0.81
CA ASN A 98 15.63 -5.30 1.79
C ASN A 98 14.54 -6.36 1.57
N ASP A 99 14.46 -6.95 0.38
CA ASP A 99 13.51 -8.01 0.09
C ASP A 99 13.90 -9.32 0.81
N LYS A 100 13.24 -9.59 1.93
CA LYS A 100 13.37 -10.83 2.72
C LYS A 100 12.07 -11.65 2.75
N GLY A 101 11.10 -11.28 1.92
CA GLY A 101 9.74 -11.77 2.02
C GLY A 101 9.07 -11.40 3.35
N GLY A 102 8.03 -12.14 3.70
CA GLY A 102 7.21 -11.86 4.88
C GLY A 102 5.87 -12.56 4.79
N ALA A 103 4.86 -11.98 5.42
CA ALA A 103 3.49 -12.45 5.32
C ALA A 103 2.52 -11.28 5.20
N VAL A 104 1.46 -11.50 4.41
CA VAL A 104 0.27 -10.65 4.44
C VAL A 104 -0.76 -11.34 5.31
N TYR A 105 -1.20 -10.65 6.35
CA TYR A 105 -2.16 -11.12 7.34
C TYR A 105 -3.53 -10.55 7.04
N GLU A 106 -4.54 -11.41 7.10
CA GLU A 106 -5.93 -10.98 7.15
C GLU A 106 -6.31 -10.71 8.60
N LEU A 107 -6.80 -9.51 8.85
CA LEU A 107 -7.17 -8.99 10.16
C LEU A 107 -8.68 -8.79 10.23
N PRO A 108 -9.32 -9.11 11.36
CA PRO A 108 -10.72 -8.74 11.58
C PRO A 108 -10.81 -7.22 11.63
N SER A 109 -11.82 -6.65 10.98
CA SER A 109 -11.92 -5.20 10.90
C SER A 109 -12.53 -4.56 12.14
N ASP A 110 -13.13 -5.32 13.06
CA ASP A 110 -13.98 -4.81 14.15
C ASP A 110 -13.37 -3.61 14.90
N SER A 111 -12.10 -3.69 15.31
CA SER A 111 -11.41 -2.65 16.08
C SER A 111 -10.72 -1.57 15.25
N PHE A 112 -10.87 -1.59 13.92
CA PHE A 112 -10.24 -0.63 13.02
C PHE A 112 -11.16 0.55 12.69
N GLU A 113 -10.56 1.73 12.59
CA GLU A 113 -11.24 2.97 12.25
C GLU A 113 -10.49 3.69 11.13
N LEU A 114 -11.22 4.49 10.36
CA LEU A 114 -10.65 5.39 9.37
C LEU A 114 -10.69 6.81 9.96
N ASP A 115 -9.56 7.24 10.53
CA ASP A 115 -9.44 8.58 11.11
C ASP A 115 -9.17 9.61 10.00
N PRO A 116 -10.17 10.42 9.60
CA PRO A 116 -10.00 11.41 8.54
C PRO A 116 -9.00 12.51 8.88
N LYS A 117 -8.64 12.69 10.16
CA LYS A 117 -7.67 13.69 10.59
C LYS A 117 -6.25 13.31 10.15
N PHE A 118 -5.95 12.00 10.08
CA PHE A 118 -4.60 11.49 9.78
C PHE A 118 -4.55 10.68 8.48
N SER A 119 -5.69 10.15 8.00
CA SER A 119 -5.78 9.44 6.74
C SER A 119 -5.89 10.42 5.56
N GLY A 120 -4.77 10.75 4.92
CA GLY A 120 -4.75 11.48 3.65
C GLY A 120 -5.36 10.69 2.47
N SER A 121 -5.80 9.44 2.71
CA SER A 121 -6.41 8.53 1.76
C SER A 121 -7.49 7.67 2.43
N THR A 122 -8.50 7.24 1.67
CA THR A 122 -9.62 6.41 2.17
C THR A 122 -9.27 4.94 2.38
N VAL A 123 -7.99 4.56 2.33
CA VAL A 123 -7.57 3.16 2.20
C VAL A 123 -6.77 2.63 3.39
N GLU A 124 -6.38 3.49 4.33
CA GLU A 124 -5.56 3.14 5.50
C GLU A 124 -6.38 3.18 6.79
N TRP A 125 -6.61 2.01 7.34
CA TRP A 125 -7.34 1.79 8.57
C TRP A 125 -6.37 1.61 9.73
N THR A 126 -6.73 2.10 10.92
CA THR A 126 -5.91 1.95 12.12
C THR A 126 -6.69 1.36 13.28
N SER A 127 -6.02 0.55 14.11
CA SER A 127 -6.55 0.08 15.38
C SER A 127 -5.64 0.46 16.53
N LYS A 128 -6.22 0.96 17.62
CA LYS A 128 -5.53 1.24 18.90
C LYS A 128 -5.58 0.06 19.86
N SER A 129 -6.16 -1.06 19.45
CA SER A 129 -6.27 -2.28 20.25
C SER A 129 -5.44 -3.40 19.64
N PRO A 130 -4.99 -4.39 20.43
CA PRO A 130 -4.30 -5.56 19.91
C PRO A 130 -5.21 -6.37 18.97
N VAL A 131 -4.65 -6.86 17.87
CA VAL A 131 -5.41 -7.57 16.84
C VAL A 131 -4.81 -8.95 16.57
N LYS A 132 -5.64 -9.99 16.62
CA LYS A 132 -5.26 -11.35 16.23
C LYS A 132 -5.56 -11.57 14.74
N PRO A 133 -4.60 -12.04 13.93
CA PRO A 133 -4.87 -12.40 12.55
C PRO A 133 -5.85 -13.56 12.42
N ILE A 134 -6.67 -13.53 11.38
CA ILE A 134 -7.57 -14.63 10.98
C ILE A 134 -6.76 -15.69 10.21
N LYS A 135 -5.96 -15.24 9.25
CA LYS A 135 -5.05 -16.08 8.46
C LYS A 135 -3.89 -15.25 7.93
N LYS A 136 -2.93 -15.92 7.30
CA LYS A 136 -1.78 -15.28 6.64
C LYS A 136 -1.39 -16.02 5.37
N ILE A 137 -0.86 -15.27 4.41
CA ILE A 137 -0.19 -15.79 3.23
C ILE A 137 1.29 -15.45 3.36
N VAL A 138 2.14 -16.46 3.34
CA VAL A 138 3.60 -16.30 3.46
C VAL A 138 4.20 -16.17 2.07
N TYR A 139 5.05 -15.17 1.90
CA TYR A 139 5.79 -14.92 0.68
C TYR A 139 7.30 -14.97 0.96
N GLU A 140 8.04 -15.69 0.12
CA GLU A 140 9.50 -15.73 0.22
C GLU A 140 10.18 -14.44 -0.28
N SER A 141 9.46 -13.66 -1.09
CA SER A 141 9.92 -12.39 -1.64
C SER A 141 8.74 -11.43 -1.77
N GLY A 142 8.92 -10.19 -1.30
CA GLY A 142 7.97 -9.10 -1.48
C GLY A 142 7.89 -8.64 -2.95
N PHE A 143 8.99 -8.74 -3.71
CA PHE A 143 8.93 -8.55 -5.16
C PHE A 143 7.98 -9.55 -5.81
N GLN A 144 8.16 -10.83 -5.48
CA GLN A 144 7.33 -11.88 -6.05
C GLN A 144 5.87 -11.74 -5.61
N ALA A 145 5.63 -11.41 -4.33
CA ALA A 145 4.30 -11.09 -3.81
C ALA A 145 3.62 -9.97 -4.60
N MET A 146 4.34 -8.87 -4.88
CA MET A 146 3.82 -7.76 -5.69
C MET A 146 3.44 -8.20 -7.10
N LEU A 147 4.31 -8.96 -7.79
CA LEU A 147 4.02 -9.45 -9.14
C LEU A 147 2.84 -10.42 -9.17
N ASP A 148 2.77 -11.36 -8.21
CA ASP A 148 1.69 -12.35 -8.09
C ASP A 148 0.34 -11.68 -7.81
N ASN A 149 0.34 -10.61 -7.02
CA ASN A 149 -0.84 -9.83 -6.67
C ASN A 149 -1.11 -8.67 -7.64
N ARG A 150 -0.48 -8.66 -8.82
CA ARG A 150 -0.75 -7.71 -9.92
C ARG A 150 -0.41 -6.24 -9.62
N VAL A 151 0.44 -5.97 -8.62
CA VAL A 151 1.10 -4.67 -8.49
C VAL A 151 2.01 -4.49 -9.70
N GLN A 152 1.92 -3.34 -10.37
CA GLN A 152 2.83 -2.98 -11.45
C GLN A 152 4.09 -2.37 -10.86
N VAL A 153 5.20 -3.11 -10.91
CA VAL A 153 6.48 -2.72 -10.30
C VAL A 153 7.39 -2.09 -11.33
N TYR A 154 8.06 -0.99 -10.97
CA TYR A 154 9.00 -0.28 -11.82
C TYR A 154 10.29 0.03 -11.07
N PHE A 155 11.43 -0.26 -11.70
CA PHE A 155 12.72 0.28 -11.28
C PHE A 155 13.13 1.39 -12.25
N ILE A 156 13.36 2.58 -11.71
CA ILE A 156 13.63 3.81 -12.46
C ILE A 156 14.86 4.52 -11.90
N THR A 157 15.29 5.62 -12.51
CA THR A 157 16.38 6.44 -11.94
C THR A 157 15.87 7.38 -10.84
N PRO A 158 16.75 7.87 -9.93
CA PRO A 158 16.39 8.89 -8.95
C PRO A 158 15.79 10.16 -9.58
N GLU A 159 16.30 10.60 -10.74
CA GLU A 159 15.80 11.78 -11.45
C GLU A 159 14.39 11.58 -11.98
N GLN A 160 14.08 10.38 -12.48
CA GLN A 160 12.72 10.02 -12.90
C GLN A 160 11.78 9.97 -11.70
N LEU A 161 12.24 9.42 -10.56
CA LEU A 161 11.42 9.38 -9.33
C LEU A 161 11.11 10.79 -8.83
N GLN A 162 12.11 11.67 -8.82
CA GLN A 162 11.92 13.07 -8.44
C GLN A 162 10.94 13.77 -9.40
N SER A 163 11.13 13.58 -10.71
CA SER A 163 10.22 14.13 -11.72
C SER A 163 8.77 13.63 -11.54
N MET A 164 8.57 12.36 -11.17
CA MET A 164 7.25 11.82 -10.86
C MET A 164 6.62 12.40 -9.59
N LYS A 165 7.43 12.77 -8.59
CA LYS A 165 6.93 13.39 -7.35
C LYS A 165 6.53 14.84 -7.55
N ASP A 166 7.28 15.56 -8.39
CA ASP A 166 7.04 16.98 -8.67
C ASP A 166 5.96 17.20 -9.74
N ALA A 167 5.63 16.16 -10.52
CA ALA A 167 4.65 16.25 -11.59
C ALA A 167 3.22 16.51 -11.05
N PRO A 168 2.45 17.44 -11.67
CA PRO A 168 1.07 17.74 -11.28
C PRO A 168 0.11 16.55 -11.39
N ASP A 169 0.38 15.61 -12.30
CA ASP A 169 -0.40 14.38 -12.51
C ASP A 169 0.09 13.20 -11.66
N HIS A 170 0.90 13.49 -10.65
CA HIS A 170 1.54 12.51 -9.76
C HIS A 170 2.41 11.47 -10.50
N GLY A 171 2.93 11.84 -11.68
CA GLY A 171 3.86 11.03 -12.48
C GLY A 171 3.18 10.09 -13.47
N TYR A 172 1.87 10.25 -13.70
CA TYR A 172 1.09 9.38 -14.59
C TYR A 172 1.60 9.39 -16.05
N ALA A 173 1.89 10.57 -16.60
CA ALA A 173 2.41 10.72 -17.95
C ALA A 173 3.80 10.05 -18.11
N ILE A 174 4.63 10.11 -17.06
CA ILE A 174 5.96 9.48 -17.06
C ILE A 174 5.81 7.95 -17.03
N ILE A 175 5.07 7.41 -16.06
CA ILE A 175 4.98 5.96 -15.85
C ILE A 175 4.36 5.22 -17.04
N LYS A 176 3.44 5.87 -17.78
CA LYS A 176 2.83 5.33 -19.00
C LYS A 176 3.83 5.02 -20.12
N THR A 177 4.98 5.70 -20.11
CA THR A 177 6.05 5.49 -21.11
C THR A 177 7.06 4.42 -20.71
N LEU A 178 6.98 3.94 -19.47
CA LEU A 178 7.93 2.99 -18.91
C LEU A 178 7.42 1.56 -19.02
N GLU A 179 8.34 0.62 -19.17
CA GLU A 179 8.05 -0.80 -19.12
C GLU A 179 8.15 -1.32 -17.68
N SER A 180 7.09 -1.93 -17.17
CA SER A 180 7.07 -2.53 -15.84
C SER A 180 7.88 -3.82 -15.79
N GLU A 181 8.34 -4.20 -14.60
CA GLU A 181 8.96 -5.51 -14.39
C GLU A 181 7.96 -6.66 -14.67
N ASN A 182 6.67 -6.42 -14.45
CA ASN A 182 5.59 -7.32 -14.86
C ASN A 182 5.62 -7.60 -16.36
N ALA A 183 5.74 -6.56 -17.19
CA ALA A 183 5.81 -6.69 -18.64
C ALA A 183 7.08 -7.41 -19.09
N LYS A 184 8.24 -7.03 -18.54
CA LYS A 184 9.54 -7.69 -18.81
C LYS A 184 9.51 -9.19 -18.51
N LEU A 185 8.78 -9.60 -17.48
CA LEU A 185 8.64 -10.98 -17.04
C LEU A 185 7.41 -11.70 -17.60
N ASN A 186 6.60 -11.03 -18.44
CA ASN A 186 5.32 -11.51 -18.96
C ASN A 186 4.39 -12.08 -17.86
N LYS A 187 4.24 -11.33 -16.75
CA LYS A 187 3.53 -11.79 -15.56
C LYS A 187 2.55 -10.74 -15.05
N ASN A 188 1.26 -11.07 -15.05
CA ASN A 188 0.20 -10.26 -14.42
C ASN A 188 0.22 -8.78 -14.85
N VAL A 189 0.41 -8.53 -16.15
CA VAL A 189 0.49 -7.19 -16.71
C VAL A 189 -0.89 -6.55 -16.71
N ILE A 190 -1.01 -5.36 -16.10
CA ILE A 190 -2.20 -4.52 -16.17
C ILE A 190 -1.82 -3.20 -16.85
N PRO A 191 -2.29 -2.94 -18.08
CA PRO A 191 -1.99 -1.69 -18.77
C PRO A 191 -2.54 -0.47 -18.02
N LEU A 192 -1.73 0.58 -17.90
CA LEU A 192 -2.17 1.89 -17.44
C LEU A 192 -2.93 2.57 -18.59
N LYS A 193 -4.26 2.52 -18.54
CA LYS A 193 -5.14 3.20 -19.51
C LYS A 193 -5.31 4.66 -19.17
#